data_AF-T1AF71-F1
#
_entry.id   AF-T1AF71-F1
#
_cell.length_a   1.000
_cell.length_b   1.000
_cell.length_c   1.000
_cell.angle_alpha   90.00
_cell.angle_beta   90.00
_cell.angle_gamma   90.00
#
_symmetry.space_group_name_H-M   'P 1'
#
loop_
_entity.id
_entity.type
_entity.pdbx_description
1 polymer ?
#
loop_
_entity_poly.entity_id
_entity_poly.type
_entity_poly.pdbx_seq_one_letter_code
_entity_poly.pdbx_strand_id
1 'polypeptide(L)'
;MRAGEVLGIAGFLGSGRSELLHAIFGADSDARGEVRVLGRRVPRTPAGAVRAGVALVPEDRATQALLPALPLWQNMTLAHLRRFSRWGLFPRVRQERAVAADAVRRLAIKAHDLQMSVRDLSGGNAQKVS
;
A
#
# COMPACT_ATOMS: atom_id res chain seq x y z
N MET A 1 -4.99 -6.19 20.96
CA MET A 1 -5.20 -6.99 19.73
C MET A 1 -4.50 -8.32 19.88
N ARG A 2 -5.13 -9.39 19.42
CA ARG A 2 -4.55 -10.75 19.39
C ARG A 2 -4.06 -11.07 17.98
N ALA A 3 -3.07 -11.94 17.86
CA ALA A 3 -2.62 -12.40 16.55
C ALA A 3 -3.78 -13.11 15.83
N GLY A 4 -4.01 -12.77 14.56
CA GLY A 4 -5.10 -13.32 13.73
C GLY A 4 -6.48 -12.66 13.93
N GLU A 5 -6.60 -11.67 14.81
CA GLU A 5 -7.85 -10.94 15.04
C GLU A 5 -8.17 -10.00 13.86
N VAL A 6 -9.43 -10.00 13.43
CA VAL A 6 -9.99 -8.97 12.53
C VAL A 6 -10.80 -8.00 13.37
N LEU A 7 -10.30 -6.78 13.54
CA LEU A 7 -10.96 -5.73 14.32
C LEU A 7 -11.65 -4.73 13.39
N GLY A 8 -12.95 -4.50 13.59
CA GLY A 8 -13.70 -3.42 12.95
C GLY A 8 -13.74 -2.16 13.82
N ILE A 9 -13.54 -0.98 13.23
CA ILE A 9 -13.67 0.32 13.89
C ILE A 9 -14.80 1.10 13.22
N ALA A 10 -15.84 1.43 13.97
CA ALA A 10 -17.05 2.10 13.48
C ALA A 10 -17.32 3.41 14.23
N GLY A 11 -17.98 4.36 13.56
CA GLY A 11 -18.25 5.70 14.05
C GLY A 11 -18.79 6.60 12.94
N PHE A 12 -19.42 7.72 13.32
CA PHE A 12 -19.95 8.70 12.37
C PHE A 12 -18.84 9.42 11.59
N LEU A 13 -19.21 10.16 10.55
CA LEU A 13 -18.28 11.08 9.89
C LEU A 13 -17.73 12.08 10.92
N GLY A 14 -16.42 12.29 10.93
CA GLY A 14 -15.75 13.15 11.91
C GLY A 14 -15.49 12.50 13.27
N SER A 15 -15.77 11.20 13.45
CA SER A 15 -15.46 10.49 14.71
C SER A 15 -13.97 10.21 14.96
N GLY A 16 -13.08 10.55 14.02
CA GLY A 16 -11.65 10.31 14.16
C GLY A 16 -11.16 8.95 13.65
N ARG A 17 -11.97 8.20 12.87
CA ARG A 17 -11.58 6.85 12.39
C ARG A 17 -10.36 6.88 11.48
N SER A 18 -10.38 7.71 10.45
CA SER A 18 -9.28 7.80 9.48
C SER A 18 -8.06 8.43 10.14
N GLU A 19 -8.28 9.42 11.02
CA GLU A 19 -7.28 10.07 11.85
C GLU A 19 -6.58 9.08 12.79
N LEU A 20 -7.33 8.17 13.42
CA LEU A 20 -6.76 7.11 14.26
C LEU A 20 -5.86 6.17 13.44
N LEU A 21 -6.29 5.77 12.25
CA LEU A 21 -5.47 4.92 11.37
C LEU A 21 -4.21 5.64 10.89
N HIS A 22 -4.31 6.94 10.57
CA HIS A 22 -3.18 7.78 10.21
C HIS A 22 -2.20 7.96 11.38
N ALA A 23 -2.72 8.18 12.59
CA ALA A 23 -1.91 8.24 13.81
C ALA A 23 -1.16 6.92 14.07
N ILE A 24 -1.84 5.77 13.90
CA ILE A 24 -1.22 4.44 14.05
C ILE A 24 -0.12 4.21 13.02
N PHE A 25 -0.36 4.60 11.76
CA PHE A 25 0.60 4.47 10.67
C PHE A 25 1.72 5.53 10.71
N GLY A 26 1.61 6.52 11.59
CA GLY A 26 2.53 7.64 11.68
C GLY A 26 2.45 8.62 10.51
N ALA A 27 1.30 8.69 9.83
CA ALA A 27 0.98 9.66 8.79
C ALA A 27 0.41 10.98 9.34
N ASP A 28 0.03 11.01 10.61
CA ASP A 28 -0.34 12.22 11.34
C ASP A 28 0.83 12.65 12.25
N SER A 29 1.40 13.84 11.99
CA SER A 29 2.54 14.38 12.74
C SER A 29 2.17 14.94 14.12
N ASP A 30 0.92 15.34 14.31
CA ASP A 30 0.41 15.95 15.53
C ASP A 30 -0.05 14.89 16.55
N ALA A 31 -0.26 13.66 16.09
CA ALA A 31 -0.61 12.51 16.92
C ALA A 31 0.37 12.26 18.07
N ARG A 32 -0.17 12.04 19.27
CA ARG A 32 0.57 11.75 20.50
C ARG A 32 0.25 10.35 21.02
N GLY A 33 1.16 9.79 21.82
CA GLY A 33 1.02 8.45 22.40
C GLY A 33 2.00 7.44 21.82
N GLU A 34 1.74 6.17 22.08
CA GLU A 34 2.61 5.05 21.69
C GLU A 34 1.79 3.91 21.07
N VAL A 35 2.28 3.39 19.94
CA VAL A 35 1.77 2.18 19.30
C VAL A 35 2.81 1.07 19.43
N ARG A 36 2.38 -0.12 19.82
CA ARG A 36 3.22 -1.32 19.87
C ARG A 36 2.61 -2.43 19.04
N VAL A 37 3.43 -3.06 18.19
CA VAL A 37 3.07 -4.24 17.39
C VAL A 37 4.07 -5.34 17.71
N LEU A 38 3.56 -6.51 18.10
CA LEU A 38 4.39 -7.65 18.54
C LEU A 38 5.40 -7.27 19.64
N GLY A 39 4.96 -6.45 20.60
CA GLY A 39 5.79 -5.96 21.72
C GLY A 39 6.80 -4.87 21.35
N ARG A 40 6.94 -4.51 20.07
CA ARG A 40 7.88 -3.49 19.60
C ARG A 40 7.18 -2.17 19.34
N ARG A 41 7.79 -1.07 19.78
CA ARG A 41 7.30 0.28 19.49
C ARG A 41 7.35 0.55 17.99
N VAL A 42 6.25 1.04 17.44
CA VAL A 42 6.17 1.51 16.05
C VAL A 42 6.69 2.95 15.99
N PRO A 43 7.68 3.27 15.14
CA PRO A 43 8.11 4.65 14.95
C PRO A 43 6.99 5.51 14.33
N ARG A 44 6.84 6.75 14.77
CA ARG A 44 5.81 7.70 14.28
C ARG A 44 6.14 8.30 12.91
N THR A 45 6.41 7.43 11.93
CA THR A 45 6.63 7.80 10.52
C THR A 45 6.09 6.68 9.65
N PRO A 46 5.58 6.96 8.43
CA PRO A 46 5.05 5.91 7.55
C PRO A 46 6.11 4.84 7.23
N ALA A 47 7.33 5.26 6.92
CA ALA A 47 8.46 4.36 6.68
C ALA A 47 8.87 3.54 7.91
N GLY A 48 8.62 4.05 9.12
CA GLY A 48 8.80 3.32 10.38
C GLY A 48 7.74 2.27 10.60
N ALA A 49 6.48 2.60 10.34
CA ALA A 49 5.34 1.70 10.43
C ALA A 49 5.48 0.49 9.50
N VAL A 50 5.85 0.73 8.24
CA VAL A 50 6.11 -0.35 7.26
C VAL A 50 7.22 -1.29 7.74
N ARG A 51 8.32 -0.76 8.28
CA ARG A 51 9.41 -1.58 8.85
C ARG A 51 8.98 -2.37 10.10
N ALA A 52 7.98 -1.88 10.82
CA ALA A 52 7.38 -2.56 11.96
C ALA A 52 6.30 -3.59 11.55
N GLY A 53 6.07 -3.79 10.25
CA GLY A 53 5.08 -4.74 9.73
C GLY A 53 3.66 -4.19 9.70
N VAL A 54 3.48 -2.87 9.77
CA VAL A 54 2.18 -2.19 9.67
C VAL A 54 2.00 -1.68 8.25
N ALA A 55 0.87 -1.99 7.63
CA ALA A 55 0.46 -1.47 6.34
C ALA A 55 -0.82 -0.64 6.50
N LEU A 56 -0.88 0.51 5.83
CA LEU A 56 -2.09 1.32 5.70
C LEU A 56 -2.56 1.23 4.27
N VAL A 57 -3.85 0.96 4.10
CA VAL A 57 -4.50 1.09 2.80
C VAL A 57 -5.41 2.31 2.87
N PRO A 58 -5.17 3.34 2.05
CA PRO A 58 -5.89 4.61 2.18
C PRO A 58 -7.36 4.47 1.81
N GLU A 59 -8.16 5.39 2.31
CA GLU A 59 -9.61 5.48 2.03
C GLU A 59 -9.85 5.81 0.55
N ASP A 60 -9.18 6.84 0.03
CA ASP A 60 -9.17 7.16 -1.40
C ASP A 60 -7.97 6.51 -2.11
N ARG A 61 -8.13 5.24 -2.45
CA ARG A 61 -7.11 4.47 -3.16
C ARG A 61 -6.83 4.99 -4.57
N ALA A 62 -7.81 5.60 -5.22
CA ALA A 62 -7.66 6.05 -6.61
C ALA A 62 -6.66 7.21 -6.71
N THR A 63 -6.66 8.11 -5.72
CA THR A 63 -5.75 9.27 -5.71
C THR A 63 -4.50 9.04 -4.86
N GLN A 64 -4.55 8.17 -3.84
CA GLN A 64 -3.46 8.02 -2.87
C GLN A 64 -2.62 6.75 -3.02
N ALA A 65 -3.12 5.72 -3.72
CA ALA A 65 -2.42 4.43 -3.85
C ALA A 65 -2.04 4.07 -5.29
N LEU A 66 -2.48 4.85 -6.28
CA LEU A 66 -2.21 4.62 -7.69
C LEU A 66 -1.52 5.83 -8.32
N LEU A 67 -0.57 5.56 -9.22
CA LEU A 67 0.11 6.52 -10.06
C LEU A 67 -0.36 6.32 -11.51
N PRO A 68 -1.33 7.11 -11.99
CA PRO A 68 -1.95 6.90 -13.29
C PRO A 68 -1.01 7.09 -14.49
N ALA A 69 0.06 7.88 -14.29
CA ALA A 69 1.10 8.10 -15.27
C ALA A 69 2.04 6.89 -15.44
N LEU A 70 1.97 5.91 -14.53
CA LEU A 70 2.77 4.70 -14.59
C LEU A 70 1.95 3.53 -15.13
N PRO A 71 2.58 2.61 -15.88
CA PRO A 71 1.96 1.35 -16.27
C PRO A 71 1.59 0.49 -15.06
N LEU A 72 0.68 -0.45 -15.28
CA LEU A 72 0.17 -1.38 -14.26
C LEU A 72 1.31 -2.09 -13.50
N TRP A 73 2.31 -2.63 -14.20
CA TRP A 73 3.39 -3.37 -13.54
C TRP A 73 4.17 -2.53 -12.52
N GLN A 74 4.38 -1.24 -12.78
CA GLN A 74 5.10 -0.34 -11.88
C GLN A 74 4.26 0.05 -10.66
N ASN A 75 2.95 0.24 -10.85
CA ASN A 75 2.04 0.47 -9.73
C ASN A 75 2.09 -0.69 -8.72
N MET A 76 2.10 -1.92 -9.22
CA MET A 76 2.11 -3.13 -8.38
C MET A 76 3.43 -3.35 -7.62
N THR A 77 4.54 -2.85 -8.14
CA THR A 77 5.88 -3.06 -7.56
C THR A 77 6.41 -1.84 -6.80
N LEU A 78 5.71 -0.71 -6.86
CA LEU A 78 6.16 0.59 -6.35
C LEU A 78 6.61 0.55 -4.88
N ALA A 79 5.81 -0.10 -4.02
CA ALA A 79 6.12 -0.26 -2.59
C ALA A 79 7.41 -1.05 -2.32
N HIS A 80 7.87 -1.82 -3.31
CA HIS A 80 9.06 -2.68 -3.25
C HIS A 80 10.13 -2.29 -4.25
N LEU A 81 10.09 -1.07 -4.81
CA LEU A 81 10.98 -0.63 -5.90
C LEU A 81 12.48 -0.79 -5.57
N ARG A 82 12.87 -0.63 -4.30
CA ARG A 82 14.25 -0.86 -3.82
C ARG A 82 14.77 -2.28 -4.08
N ARG A 83 13.89 -3.27 -4.26
CA ARG A 83 14.24 -4.65 -4.62
C ARG A 83 14.62 -4.78 -6.10
N PHE A 84 14.07 -3.90 -6.94
CA PHE A 84 14.22 -3.94 -8.39
C PHE A 84 15.17 -2.87 -8.91
N SER A 85 15.59 -1.91 -8.09
CA SER A 85 16.57 -0.89 -8.49
C SER A 85 17.52 -0.55 -7.35
N ARG A 86 18.82 -0.49 -7.68
CA ARG A 86 19.85 0.06 -6.79
C ARG A 86 19.95 1.55 -7.06
N TRP A 87 19.65 2.37 -6.05
CA TRP A 87 19.76 3.84 -6.10
C TRP A 87 18.91 4.51 -7.19
N GLY A 88 17.93 3.80 -7.76
CA GLY A 88 17.16 4.29 -8.92
C GLY A 88 17.89 4.15 -10.26
N LEU A 89 19.17 3.77 -10.27
CA LEU A 89 20.04 3.85 -11.44
C LEU A 89 20.10 2.56 -12.27
N PHE A 90 19.69 1.42 -11.70
CA PHE A 90 19.82 0.11 -12.35
C PHE A 90 18.54 -0.72 -12.21
N PRO A 91 17.49 -0.37 -12.98
CA PRO A 91 16.22 -1.06 -12.91
C PRO A 91 16.31 -2.47 -13.52
N ARG A 92 15.92 -3.47 -12.73
CA ARG A 92 15.77 -4.87 -13.13
C ARG A 92 14.39 -5.11 -13.73
N VAL A 93 14.09 -4.42 -14.84
CA VAL A 93 12.75 -4.37 -15.46
C VAL A 93 12.17 -5.76 -15.71
N ARG A 94 12.98 -6.72 -16.18
CA ARG A 94 12.53 -8.11 -16.40
C ARG A 94 12.04 -8.77 -15.11
N GLN A 95 12.77 -8.58 -14.01
CA GLN A 95 12.42 -9.15 -12.71
C GLN A 95 11.16 -8.48 -12.14
N GLU A 96 11.05 -7.17 -12.28
CA GLU A 96 9.91 -6.39 -11.82
C GLU A 96 8.62 -6.79 -12.55
N ARG A 97 8.67 -6.87 -13.89
CA ARG A 97 7.56 -7.37 -14.71
C ARG A 97 7.16 -8.81 -14.36
N ALA A 98 8.11 -9.68 -14.06
CA ALA A 98 7.81 -11.06 -13.66
C ALA A 98 7.04 -11.13 -12.34
N VAL A 99 7.40 -10.28 -11.36
CA VAL A 99 6.69 -10.18 -10.08
C VAL A 99 5.29 -9.59 -10.28
N ALA A 100 5.15 -8.54 -11.09
CA ALA A 100 3.84 -7.99 -11.42
C ALA A 100 2.94 -9.02 -12.13
N ALA A 101 3.48 -9.77 -13.10
CA ALA A 101 2.73 -10.83 -13.79
C ALA A 101 2.22 -11.91 -12.82
N ASP A 102 3.04 -12.29 -11.84
CA ASP A 102 2.62 -13.25 -10.82
C ASP A 102 1.50 -12.71 -9.94
N ALA A 103 1.61 -11.46 -9.50
CA ALA A 103 0.60 -10.79 -8.71
C ALA A 103 -0.73 -10.64 -9.47
N VAL A 104 -0.70 -10.31 -10.77
CA VAL A 104 -1.89 -10.25 -11.63
C VAL A 104 -2.63 -11.58 -11.64
N ARG A 105 -1.90 -12.70 -11.78
CA ARG A 105 -2.50 -14.05 -11.73
C ARG A 105 -3.09 -14.36 -10.36
N ARG A 106 -2.32 -14.16 -9.28
CA ARG A 106 -2.73 -14.50 -7.91
C ARG A 106 -3.94 -13.69 -7.42
N LEU A 107 -4.05 -12.44 -7.86
CA LEU A 107 -5.16 -11.55 -7.50
C LEU A 107 -6.32 -11.59 -8.51
N ALA A 108 -6.19 -12.38 -9.58
CA ALA A 108 -7.13 -12.44 -10.69
C ALA A 108 -7.51 -11.04 -11.20
N ILE A 109 -6.49 -10.23 -11.50
CA ILE A 109 -6.65 -8.89 -12.07
C ILE A 109 -6.94 -9.03 -13.56
N LYS A 110 -8.06 -8.46 -14.01
CA LYS A 110 -8.43 -8.43 -15.43
C LYS A 110 -7.66 -7.30 -16.12
N ALA A 111 -6.51 -7.64 -16.67
CA ALA A 111 -5.67 -6.75 -17.47
C ALA A 111 -5.31 -7.43 -18.79
N HIS A 112 -5.34 -6.70 -19.91
CA HIS A 112 -4.99 -7.25 -21.23
C HIS A 112 -3.48 -7.22 -21.48
N ASP A 113 -2.77 -6.29 -20.86
CA ASP A 113 -1.30 -6.24 -20.83
C ASP A 113 -0.83 -5.53 -19.55
N LEU A 114 0.41 -5.77 -19.16
CA LEU A 114 1.07 -5.09 -18.06
C LEU A 114 1.40 -3.62 -18.38
N GLN A 115 1.53 -3.21 -19.66
CA GLN A 115 1.81 -1.80 -20.00
C GLN A 115 0.60 -0.87 -19.88
N MET A 116 -0.61 -1.42 -19.76
CA MET A 116 -1.82 -0.59 -19.71
C MET A 116 -1.80 0.37 -18.52
N SER A 117 -2.53 1.48 -18.64
CA SER A 117 -2.72 2.39 -17.53
C SER A 117 -3.66 1.77 -16.50
N VAL A 118 -3.42 2.06 -15.22
CA VAL A 118 -4.34 1.71 -14.14
C VAL A 118 -5.70 2.42 -14.26
N ARG A 119 -5.79 3.50 -15.07
CA ARG A 119 -7.06 4.19 -15.37
C ARG A 119 -8.03 3.35 -16.20
N ASP A 120 -7.51 2.43 -16.99
CA ASP A 120 -8.30 1.60 -17.90
C ASP A 120 -8.88 0.36 -17.18
N LEU A 121 -8.53 0.17 -15.90
CA LEU A 121 -9.08 -0.89 -15.06
C LEU A 121 -10.45 -0.48 -14.51
N SER A 122 -11.35 -1.46 -14.37
CA SER A 122 -12.55 -1.26 -13.56
C SER A 122 -12.17 -0.99 -12.10
N GLY A 123 -13.02 -0.27 -11.37
CA GLY A 123 -12.74 0.10 -9.97
C GLY A 123 -12.37 -1.09 -9.07
N GLY A 124 -13.04 -2.23 -9.24
CA GLY A 124 -12.71 -3.46 -8.49
C GLY A 124 -11.35 -4.08 -8.86
N ASN A 125 -10.86 -3.90 -10.09
CA ASN A 125 -9.50 -4.32 -10.46
C ASN A 125 -8.45 -3.31 -10.01
N ALA A 126 -8.76 -2.01 -10.09
CA ALA A 126 -7.89 -0.96 -9.56
C ALA A 126 -7.65 -1.14 -8.05
N GLN A 127 -8.68 -1.52 -7.28
CA GLN A 127 -8.57 -1.83 -5.84
C GLN A 127 -7.65 -3.02 -5.51
N LYS A 128 -7.44 -3.95 -6.45
CA LYS A 128 -6.53 -5.09 -6.28
C LYS A 128 -5.07 -4.71 -6.56
N VAL A 129 -4.86 -3.62 -7.29
CA VAL A 129 -3.52 -3.10 -7.63
C VAL A 129 -2.99 -2.20 -6.53
N SER A 130 -3.88 -1.38 -5.95
CA SER A 130 -3.61 -0.43 -4.87
C SER A 130 -3.28 -1.07 -3.53
#